data_AF-A0A1F6SNR4-F1
#
_entry.id   AF-A0A1F6SNR4-F1
#
_cell.length_a   1.000
_cell.length_b   1.000
_cell.length_c   1.000
_cell.angle_alpha   90.00
_cell.angle_beta   90.00
_cell.angle_gamma   90.00
#
_symmetry.space_group_name_H-M   'P 1'
#
loop_
_entity.id
_entity.type
_entity.pdbx_description
1 polymer ?
#
loop_
_entity_poly.entity_id
_entity_poly.type
_entity_poly.pdbx_seq_one_letter_code
_entity_poly.pdbx_strand_id
1 'polypeptide(L)'
;MKYELFYLVGASKEAELENIRKEVNAIVTENGGNFEEKETQEKRRLAYEVKHETHGIYTAQRFEMAEAENLAKINRKLNLHNGVLRFLISKADELPELRSKEERISEEQTKEARTQKFKGEKKVEQKKVEAAREKKEAGTEKSQPQEDIDKKLEEILNI
;
A
#
# COMPACT_ATOMS: atom_id res chain seq x y z
N MET A 1 13.88 -16.57 -14.40
CA MET A 1 13.68 -15.42 -13.48
C MET A 1 12.34 -14.78 -13.77
N LYS A 2 11.68 -14.25 -12.76
CA LYS A 2 10.38 -13.58 -12.92
C LYS A 2 10.57 -12.08 -13.09
N TYR A 3 9.86 -11.50 -14.04
CA TYR A 3 9.87 -10.07 -14.32
C TYR A 3 8.44 -9.56 -14.36
N GLU A 4 8.29 -8.27 -14.09
CA GLU A 4 7.04 -7.54 -14.24
C GLU A 4 7.24 -6.47 -15.30
N LEU A 5 6.40 -6.50 -16.34
CA LEU A 5 6.29 -5.44 -17.32
C LEU A 5 5.15 -4.53 -16.91
N PHE A 6 5.49 -3.28 -16.63
CA PHE A 6 4.53 -2.22 -16.39
C PHE A 6 4.60 -1.21 -17.52
N TYR A 7 3.47 -0.90 -18.15
CA TYR A 7 3.43 0.05 -19.25
C TYR A 7 2.21 0.95 -19.21
N LEU A 8 2.34 2.10 -19.87
CA LEU A 8 1.36 3.16 -19.93
C LEU A 8 0.95 3.41 -21.38
N VAL A 9 -0.35 3.34 -21.64
CA VAL A 9 -0.96 3.71 -22.92
C VAL A 9 -1.77 5.01 -22.73
N GLY A 10 -1.69 5.93 -23.68
CA GLY A 10 -2.46 7.18 -23.64
C GLY A 10 -3.96 6.92 -23.75
N ALA A 11 -4.78 7.74 -23.09
CA ALA A 11 -6.23 7.58 -23.13
C ALA A 11 -6.81 7.79 -24.54
N SER A 12 -6.15 8.58 -25.40
CA SER A 12 -6.54 8.71 -26.81
C SER A 12 -6.52 7.39 -27.60
N LYS A 13 -5.68 6.42 -27.20
CA LYS A 13 -5.51 5.11 -27.86
C LYS A 13 -6.26 3.97 -27.17
N GLU A 14 -7.23 4.28 -26.32
CA GLU A 14 -8.02 3.27 -25.58
C GLU A 14 -8.73 2.28 -26.52
N ALA A 15 -9.21 2.73 -27.68
CA ALA A 15 -9.83 1.85 -28.68
C ALA A 15 -8.85 0.84 -29.30
N GLU A 16 -7.56 1.15 -29.32
CA GLU A 16 -6.48 0.32 -29.87
C GLU A 16 -5.78 -0.52 -28.79
N LEU A 17 -6.19 -0.39 -27.54
CA LEU A 17 -5.51 -0.96 -26.38
C LEU A 17 -5.28 -2.47 -26.52
N GLU A 18 -6.29 -3.21 -26.98
CA GLU A 18 -6.21 -4.66 -27.16
C GLU A 18 -5.18 -5.04 -28.24
N ASN A 19 -5.07 -4.25 -29.31
CA ASN A 19 -4.06 -4.48 -30.35
C ASN A 19 -2.67 -4.15 -29.84
N ILE A 20 -2.51 -3.02 -29.15
CA ILE A 20 -1.25 -2.62 -28.50
C ILE A 20 -0.80 -3.71 -27.52
N ARG A 21 -1.73 -4.24 -26.72
CA ARG A 21 -1.46 -5.35 -25.80
C ARG A 21 -0.97 -6.59 -26.54
N LYS A 22 -1.64 -7.00 -27.62
CA LYS A 22 -1.20 -8.17 -28.41
C LYS A 22 0.20 -7.98 -28.98
N GLU A 23 0.51 -6.78 -29.47
CA GLU A 23 1.84 -6.44 -30.00
C GLU A 23 2.90 -6.44 -28.91
N VAL A 24 2.61 -5.84 -27.75
CA VAL A 24 3.49 -5.87 -26.57
C VAL A 24 3.75 -7.32 -26.12
N ASN A 25 2.70 -8.14 -26.10
CA ASN A 25 2.82 -9.54 -25.72
C ASN A 25 3.65 -10.33 -26.73
N ALA A 26 3.44 -10.10 -28.03
CA ALA A 26 4.25 -10.69 -29.09
C ALA A 26 5.73 -10.31 -28.96
N ILE A 27 6.05 -9.05 -28.65
CA ILE A 27 7.42 -8.60 -28.44
C ILE A 27 8.11 -9.41 -27.33
N VAL A 28 7.42 -9.69 -26.22
CA VAL A 28 8.01 -10.44 -25.10
C VAL A 28 8.09 -11.94 -25.42
N THR A 29 7.05 -12.53 -26.01
CA THR A 29 7.02 -13.97 -26.32
C THR A 29 7.98 -14.37 -27.43
N GLU A 30 8.12 -13.56 -28.48
CA GLU A 30 9.13 -13.77 -29.55
C GLU A 30 10.57 -13.76 -29.03
N ASN A 31 10.81 -13.10 -27.90
CA ASN A 31 12.13 -13.02 -27.27
C ASN A 31 12.28 -14.00 -26.08
N GLY A 32 11.41 -15.02 -26.00
CA GLY A 32 11.53 -16.12 -25.04
C GLY A 32 10.92 -15.85 -23.66
N GLY A 33 10.09 -14.81 -23.51
CA GLY A 33 9.30 -14.59 -22.31
C GLY A 33 7.98 -15.37 -22.33
N ASN A 34 7.55 -15.88 -21.17
CA ASN A 34 6.26 -16.54 -21.02
C ASN A 34 5.42 -15.79 -19.98
N PHE A 35 4.27 -15.25 -20.38
CA PHE A 35 3.43 -14.47 -19.48
C PHE A 35 2.65 -15.34 -18.50
N GLU A 36 2.46 -14.82 -17.30
CA GLU A 36 1.47 -15.31 -16.35
C GLU A 36 0.07 -14.88 -16.81
N GLU A 37 -0.95 -15.66 -16.45
CA GLU A 37 -2.36 -15.40 -16.81
C GLU A 37 -2.87 -14.10 -16.17
N LYS A 38 -2.35 -13.75 -14.99
CA LYS A 38 -2.79 -12.59 -14.25
C LYS A 38 -2.26 -11.30 -14.86
N GLU A 39 -3.18 -10.40 -15.16
CA GLU A 39 -2.91 -9.05 -15.64
C GLU A 39 -3.71 -8.05 -14.78
N THR A 40 -3.14 -6.86 -14.58
CA THR A 40 -3.84 -5.76 -13.92
C THR A 40 -3.87 -4.54 -14.82
N GLN A 41 -5.07 -3.99 -15.05
CA GLN A 41 -5.28 -2.80 -15.85
C GLN A 41 -6.00 -1.72 -15.04
N GLU A 42 -5.53 -0.48 -15.11
CA GLU A 42 -6.17 0.64 -14.43
C GLU A 42 -6.05 1.95 -15.22
N LYS A 43 -7.21 2.58 -15.49
CA LYS A 43 -7.26 3.94 -16.04
C LYS A 43 -7.07 4.96 -14.93
N ARG A 44 -6.07 5.83 -15.05
CA ARG A 44 -5.73 6.85 -14.06
C ARG A 44 -5.37 8.18 -14.71
N ARG A 45 -5.61 9.28 -13.99
CA ARG A 45 -5.12 10.61 -14.37
C ARG A 45 -3.62 10.71 -14.08
N LEU A 46 -2.86 11.26 -15.02
CA LEU A 46 -1.43 11.51 -14.88
C LEU A 46 -1.20 12.76 -14.02
N ALA A 47 -0.10 12.78 -13.27
CA ALA A 47 0.27 13.94 -12.44
C ALA A 47 0.65 15.16 -13.29
N TYR A 48 1.17 14.91 -14.49
CA TYR A 48 1.53 15.91 -15.50
C TYR A 48 1.27 15.33 -16.89
N GLU A 49 1.22 16.20 -17.89
CA GLU A 49 0.98 15.81 -19.27
C GLU A 49 2.15 15.05 -19.86
N VAL A 50 1.89 13.90 -20.49
CA VAL A 50 2.90 13.10 -21.19
C VAL A 50 2.49 12.97 -22.65
N LYS A 51 3.28 13.53 -23.57
CA LYS A 51 2.94 13.55 -25.03
C LYS A 51 1.50 14.01 -25.29
N HIS A 52 1.07 15.09 -24.65
CA HIS A 52 -0.29 15.65 -24.76
C HIS A 52 -1.43 14.82 -24.15
N GLU A 53 -1.10 13.78 -23.39
CA GLU A 53 -2.07 12.98 -22.64
C GLU A 53 -2.10 13.42 -21.17
N THR A 54 -3.31 13.61 -20.63
CA THR A 54 -3.55 13.88 -19.19
C THR A 54 -4.07 12.66 -18.44
N HIS A 55 -4.50 11.64 -19.17
CA HIS A 55 -5.00 10.37 -18.66
C HIS A 55 -4.32 9.23 -19.39
N GLY A 56 -4.18 8.10 -18.71
CA GLY A 56 -3.63 6.91 -19.33
C GLY A 56 -4.11 5.64 -18.67
N ILE A 57 -3.88 4.55 -19.38
CA ILE A 57 -4.24 3.20 -18.99
C ILE A 57 -2.94 2.50 -18.64
N TYR A 58 -2.82 2.17 -17.36
CA TYR A 58 -1.69 1.44 -16.82
C TYR A 58 -1.99 -0.04 -16.89
N THR A 59 -1.06 -0.80 -17.46
CA THR A 59 -1.15 -2.25 -17.53
C THR A 59 0.10 -2.86 -16.94
N ALA A 60 -0.10 -3.86 -16.08
CA ALA A 60 0.95 -4.62 -15.42
C ALA A 60 0.73 -6.11 -15.71
N GLN A 61 1.77 -6.79 -16.17
CA GLN A 61 1.75 -8.23 -16.38
C GLN A 61 3.10 -8.85 -16.03
N ARG A 62 3.06 -10.03 -15.41
CA ARG A 62 4.27 -10.79 -15.07
C ARG A 62 4.61 -11.78 -16.14
N PHE A 63 5.90 -12.00 -16.33
CA PHE A 63 6.40 -13.01 -17.24
C PHE A 63 7.66 -13.67 -16.68
N GLU A 64 7.85 -14.92 -17.06
CA GLU A 64 9.05 -15.69 -16.78
C GLU A 64 9.97 -15.65 -17.99
N MET A 65 11.27 -15.57 -17.74
CA MET A 65 12.27 -15.65 -18.79
C MET A 65 13.55 -16.32 -18.29
N ALA A 66 14.13 -17.17 -19.13
CA ALA A 66 15.35 -17.91 -18.81
C ALA A 66 16.61 -17.05 -19.00
N GLU A 67 16.71 -16.34 -20.13
CA GLU A 67 17.90 -15.61 -20.55
C GLU A 67 17.76 -14.10 -20.33
N ALA A 68 18.55 -13.51 -19.42
CA ALA A 68 18.50 -12.08 -19.14
C ALA A 68 18.97 -11.21 -20.32
N GLU A 69 19.79 -11.72 -21.24
CA GLU A 69 20.31 -10.98 -22.40
C GLU A 69 19.18 -10.53 -23.35
N ASN A 70 18.09 -11.29 -23.42
CA ASN A 70 16.94 -10.95 -24.27
C ASN A 70 16.13 -9.76 -23.73
N LEU A 71 16.33 -9.33 -22.48
CA LEU A 71 15.74 -8.09 -21.95
C LEU A 71 16.16 -6.86 -22.77
N ALA A 72 17.42 -6.80 -23.22
CA ALA A 72 17.91 -5.67 -24.00
C ALA A 72 17.18 -5.55 -25.34
N LYS A 73 16.86 -6.69 -25.98
CA LYS A 73 16.09 -6.74 -27.22
C LYS A 73 14.64 -6.31 -27.00
N ILE A 74 14.00 -6.81 -25.95
CA ILE A 74 12.64 -6.43 -25.56
C ILE A 74 12.58 -4.92 -25.29
N ASN A 75 13.51 -4.39 -24.50
CA ASN A 75 13.59 -2.96 -24.17
C ASN A 75 13.73 -2.10 -25.44
N ARG A 76 14.59 -2.51 -26.38
CA ARG A 76 14.72 -1.82 -27.68
C ARG A 76 13.43 -1.86 -28.49
N LYS A 77 12.76 -3.02 -28.61
CA LYS A 77 11.50 -3.16 -29.35
C LYS A 77 10.38 -2.32 -28.73
N LEU A 78 10.24 -2.34 -27.40
CA LEU A 78 9.22 -1.55 -26.69
C LEU A 78 9.46 -0.03 -26.81
N ASN A 79 10.71 0.43 -26.79
CA ASN A 79 11.02 1.85 -27.02
C ASN A 79 10.62 2.35 -28.42
N LEU A 80 10.62 1.46 -29.43
CA LEU A 80 10.20 1.78 -30.79
C LEU A 80 8.68 1.68 -30.98
N HIS A 81 7.96 1.18 -29.98
CA HIS A 81 6.51 0.98 -30.06
C HIS A 81 5.77 2.30 -29.82
N ASN A 82 5.06 2.78 -30.84
CA ASN A 82 4.37 4.07 -30.80
C ASN A 82 3.08 4.07 -29.95
N GLY A 83 2.56 2.90 -29.59
CA GLY A 83 1.39 2.75 -28.72
C GLY A 83 1.70 2.91 -27.24
N VAL A 84 2.96 2.69 -26.84
CA VAL A 84 3.39 2.78 -25.45
C VAL A 84 4.02 4.14 -25.16
N LEU A 85 3.50 4.86 -24.16
CA LEU A 85 4.04 6.16 -23.74
C LEU A 85 5.28 5.97 -22.86
N ARG A 86 5.21 5.01 -21.94
CA ARG A 86 6.26 4.70 -20.97
C ARG A 86 6.14 3.24 -20.56
N PHE A 87 7.26 2.60 -20.27
CA PHE A 87 7.28 1.29 -19.65
C PHE A 87 8.42 1.16 -18.65
N LEU A 88 8.31 0.16 -17.80
CA LEU A 88 9.29 -0.26 -16.81
C LEU A 88 9.30 -1.79 -16.77
N ILE A 89 10.49 -2.37 -16.77
CA ILE A 89 10.69 -3.80 -16.54
C ILE A 89 11.46 -3.94 -15.23
N SER A 90 10.87 -4.64 -14.27
CA SER A 90 11.44 -4.86 -12.94
C SER A 90 11.51 -6.36 -12.64
N LYS A 91 12.42 -6.78 -11.76
CA LYS A 91 12.42 -8.15 -11.24
C LYS A 91 11.22 -8.32 -10.32
N ALA A 92 10.43 -9.38 -10.55
CA ALA A 92 9.20 -9.59 -9.79
C ALA A 92 9.46 -10.10 -8.36
N ASP A 93 10.63 -10.70 -8.11
CA ASP A 93 11.00 -11.26 -6.80
C ASP A 93 11.05 -10.20 -5.68
N GLU A 94 11.28 -8.93 -6.05
CA GLU A 94 11.33 -7.79 -5.12
C GLU A 94 9.99 -7.05 -5.01
N LEU A 95 8.98 -7.46 -5.78
CA LEU A 95 7.69 -6.78 -5.86
C LEU A 95 6.60 -7.55 -5.11
N PRO A 96 5.65 -6.85 -4.46
CA PRO A 96 4.47 -7.48 -3.89
C PRO A 96 3.68 -8.20 -4.99
N GLU A 97 2.90 -9.23 -4.64
CA GLU A 97 2.09 -9.96 -5.63
C GLU A 97 1.26 -9.05 -6.53
N LEU A 98 1.18 -9.40 -7.82
CA LEU A 98 0.35 -8.68 -8.75
C LEU A 98 -1.11 -8.91 -8.35
N ARG A 99 -1.84 -7.83 -8.07
CA ARG A 99 -3.21 -7.87 -7.55
C ARG A 99 -4.14 -7.05 -8.42
N SER A 100 -5.34 -7.58 -8.67
CA SER A 100 -6.39 -6.84 -9.35
C SER A 100 -6.82 -5.64 -8.52
N LYS A 101 -7.47 -4.67 -9.17
CA LYS A 101 -8.00 -3.50 -8.48
C LYS A 101 -9.03 -3.90 -7.42
N GLU A 102 -9.89 -4.88 -7.69
CA GLU A 102 -10.88 -5.36 -6.71
C GLU A 102 -10.23 -6.04 -5.50
N GLU A 103 -9.19 -6.84 -5.72
CA GLU A 103 -8.42 -7.46 -4.63
C GLU A 103 -7.79 -6.40 -3.72
N ARG A 104 -7.22 -5.34 -4.31
CA ARG A 104 -6.67 -4.22 -3.54
C ARG A 104 -7.73 -3.51 -2.71
N ILE A 105 -8.88 -3.19 -3.30
CA ILE A 105 -9.98 -2.48 -2.61
C ILE A 105 -10.56 -3.33 -1.47
N SER A 106 -10.81 -4.63 -1.71
CA SER A 106 -11.39 -5.53 -0.71
C SER A 106 -10.45 -5.76 0.48
N GLU A 107 -9.14 -5.94 0.22
CA GLU A 107 -8.16 -6.05 1.30
C GLU A 107 -8.05 -4.78 2.13
N GLU A 108 -8.08 -3.60 1.49
CA GLU A 108 -8.03 -2.31 2.17
C GLU A 108 -9.24 -2.15 3.08
N GLN A 109 -10.45 -2.45 2.59
CA GLN A 109 -11.68 -2.47 3.40
C GLN A 109 -11.60 -3.46 4.56
N THR A 110 -11.01 -4.64 4.33
CA THR A 110 -10.86 -5.67 5.36
C THR A 110 -9.85 -5.26 6.44
N LYS A 111 -8.76 -4.59 6.04
CA LYS A 111 -7.74 -4.03 6.94
C LYS A 111 -8.28 -2.83 7.72
N GLU A 112 -9.04 -1.94 7.08
CA GLU A 112 -9.70 -0.82 7.74
C GLU A 112 -10.72 -1.31 8.77
N ALA A 113 -11.57 -2.28 8.41
CA ALA A 113 -12.53 -2.90 9.33
C ALA A 113 -11.83 -3.59 10.52
N ARG A 114 -10.72 -4.30 10.28
CA ARG A 114 -9.90 -4.87 11.36
C ARG A 114 -9.33 -3.77 12.26
N THR A 115 -8.76 -2.72 11.68
CA THR A 115 -8.15 -1.61 12.45
C THR A 115 -9.19 -0.84 13.27
N GLN A 116 -10.41 -0.67 12.75
CA GLN A 116 -11.53 -0.08 13.47
C GLN A 116 -12.03 -0.98 14.60
N LYS A 117 -12.10 -2.30 14.40
CA LYS A 117 -12.42 -3.26 15.48
C LYS A 117 -11.37 -3.24 16.59
N PHE A 118 -10.08 -3.30 16.26
CA PHE A 118 -8.99 -3.22 17.24
C PHE A 118 -8.96 -1.87 18.00
N LYS A 119 -9.28 -0.74 17.33
CA LYS A 119 -9.44 0.57 18.00
C LYS A 119 -10.69 0.61 18.89
N GLY A 120 -11.78 -0.03 18.48
CA GLY A 120 -13.00 -0.16 19.27
C GLY A 120 -12.79 -1.00 20.53
N GLU A 121 -12.16 -2.15 20.41
CA GLU A 121 -11.83 -3.04 21.53
C GLU A 121 -10.87 -2.38 22.52
N LYS A 122 -9.80 -1.70 22.04
CA LYS A 122 -8.91 -0.91 22.90
C LYS A 122 -9.63 0.24 23.62
N LYS A 123 -10.59 0.91 22.97
CA LYS A 123 -11.36 2.00 23.58
C LYS A 123 -12.37 1.49 24.62
N VAL A 124 -12.93 0.29 24.42
CA VAL A 124 -13.81 -0.38 25.39
C VAL A 124 -13.00 -0.90 26.58
N GLU A 125 -11.79 -1.43 26.35
CA GLU A 125 -10.90 -1.92 27.39
C GLU A 125 -10.33 -0.77 28.23
N GLN A 126 -9.93 0.34 27.61
CA GLN A 126 -9.52 1.56 28.33
C GLN A 126 -10.65 2.14 29.18
N LYS A 127 -11.90 2.22 28.66
CA LYS A 127 -13.05 2.66 29.47
C LYS A 127 -13.38 1.71 30.63
N LYS A 128 -13.16 0.40 30.48
CA LYS A 128 -13.34 -0.58 31.57
C LYS A 128 -12.25 -0.47 32.63
N VAL A 129 -11.00 -0.23 32.23
CA VAL A 129 -9.86 -0.05 33.14
C VAL A 129 -9.98 1.28 33.91
N GLU A 130 -10.45 2.34 33.26
CA GLU A 130 -10.67 3.66 33.87
C GLU A 130 -11.85 3.64 34.85
N ALA A 131 -12.97 3.00 34.50
CA ALA A 131 -14.10 2.81 35.40
C ALA A 131 -13.80 1.85 36.58
N ALA A 132 -12.84 0.93 36.42
CA ALA A 132 -12.36 0.09 37.51
C ALA A 132 -11.37 0.83 38.44
N ARG A 133 -10.70 1.87 37.93
CA ARG A 133 -9.79 2.73 38.71
C ARG A 133 -10.55 3.74 39.56
N GLU A 134 -11.60 4.37 39.02
CA GLU A 134 -12.50 5.24 39.80
C GLU A 134 -13.24 4.48 40.92
N LYS A 135 -13.60 3.22 40.70
CA LYS A 135 -14.24 2.38 41.74
C LYS A 135 -13.29 1.92 42.85
N LYS A 136 -11.97 1.98 42.64
CA LYS A 136 -10.97 1.67 43.68
C LYS A 136 -10.60 2.88 44.53
N GLU A 137 -10.79 4.11 44.04
CA GLU A 137 -10.51 5.34 44.81
C GLU A 137 -11.68 5.78 45.71
N ALA A 138 -12.92 5.33 45.47
CA ALA A 138 -14.06 5.65 46.34
C ALA A 138 -14.21 4.75 47.60
N GLY A 139 -13.24 3.86 47.87
CA GLY A 139 -13.36 2.79 48.86
C GLY A 139 -12.49 2.91 50.12
N THR A 140 -11.80 4.01 50.38
CA THR A 140 -10.97 4.13 51.60
C THR A 140 -10.90 5.55 52.12
N GLU A 141 -11.99 6.01 52.74
CA GLU A 141 -11.98 7.16 53.65
C GLU A 141 -12.37 6.69 55.06
N LYS A 142 -11.39 6.61 55.95
CA LYS A 142 -11.40 7.13 57.35
C LYS A 142 -10.35 6.43 58.24
N SER A 143 -9.20 7.08 58.44
CA SER A 143 -8.52 7.22 59.76
C SER A 143 -7.32 8.17 59.60
N GLN A 144 -7.38 9.30 60.30
CA GLN A 144 -6.32 10.32 60.48
C GLN A 144 -5.14 9.76 61.32
N PRO A 145 -3.91 10.32 61.28
CA PRO A 145 -3.60 11.65 61.86
C PRO A 145 -2.69 12.54 61.00
N GLN A 146 -3.18 13.75 60.70
CA GLN A 146 -2.44 14.84 60.06
C GLN A 146 -2.01 15.91 61.09
N GLU A 147 -2.33 15.71 62.38
CA GLU A 147 -2.07 16.65 63.48
C GLU A 147 -0.65 16.59 64.07
N ASP A 148 0.15 15.58 63.73
CA ASP A 148 1.50 15.38 64.32
C ASP A 148 2.61 16.18 63.62
N ILE A 149 2.34 16.73 62.44
CA ILE A 149 3.35 17.46 61.65
C ILE A 149 3.41 18.93 62.07
N ASP A 150 2.27 19.53 62.39
CA ASP A 150 2.19 20.97 62.69
C ASP A 150 2.79 21.32 64.06
N LYS A 151 2.69 20.41 65.05
CA LYS A 151 3.33 20.62 66.38
C LYS A 151 4.85 20.58 66.34
N LYS A 152 5.45 19.86 65.38
CA LYS A 152 6.92 19.80 65.20
C LYS A 152 7.50 21.06 64.56
N LEU A 153 6.68 21.83 63.84
CA LEU A 153 7.12 23.08 63.21
C LEU A 153 7.13 24.25 64.19
N GLU A 154 6.22 24.28 65.17
CA GLU A 154 6.18 25.33 66.20
C GLU A 154 7.31 25.21 67.23
N GLU A 155 7.83 24.00 67.49
CA GLU A 155 8.97 23.79 68.40
C GLU A 155 10.31 24.21 67.78
N ILE A 156 10.41 24.22 66.44
CA ILE A 156 11.63 24.60 65.70
C ILE A 156 11.73 26.12 65.48
N LEU A 157 10.62 26.84 65.54
CA LEU A 157 10.55 28.27 65.20
C LEU A 157 10.52 29.23 66.42
N ASN A 158 10.65 28.73 67.65
CA ASN A 158 10.86 29.57 68.83
C ASN A 158 12.35 29.63 69.23
N ILE A 159 13.13 30.40 68.47
CA ILE A 159 14.33 31.14 68.92
C ILE A 159 14.24 32.56 68.36
#